data_AF-A0A3M7MND9-F1
#
_entry.id   AF-A0A3M7MND9-F1
#
_cell.length_a   1.000
_cell.length_b   1.000
_cell.length_c   1.000
_cell.angle_alpha   90.00
_cell.angle_beta   90.00
_cell.angle_gamma   90.00
#
_symmetry.space_group_name_H-M   'P 1'
#
loop_
_entity.id
_entity.type
_entity.pdbx_description
1 polymer ?
#
loop_
_entity_poly.entity_id
_entity_poly.type
_entity_poly.pdbx_seq_one_letter_code
_entity_poly.pdbx_strand_id
1 'polypeptide(L)'
;MVSVVTALILGTAVVAAYPAATADNHAHAYIRINFFLAYSVFFLRLLKCWFGIDHNESPRYDLVKHGPAAVKSGGMTQKQWEVVQRNEPARANTVENYAFFVGAMAFATIAGVDNQDVNKAGMAYTVSRVVYN
;
A
#
# COMPACT_ATOMS: atom_id res chain seq x y z
N MET A 1 -28.73 19.28 -21.26
CA MET A 1 -27.54 19.40 -22.13
C MET A 1 -26.62 20.56 -21.75
N VAL A 2 -27.13 21.70 -21.29
CA VAL A 2 -26.31 22.86 -20.86
C VAL A 2 -25.35 22.53 -19.69
N SER A 3 -25.80 21.72 -18.72
CA SER A 3 -25.00 21.40 -17.51
C SER A 3 -23.73 20.58 -17.76
N VAL A 4 -23.68 19.75 -18.82
CA VAL A 4 -22.51 18.92 -19.14
C VAL A 4 -21.45 19.77 -19.85
N VAL A 5 -21.88 20.69 -20.71
CA VAL A 5 -21.00 21.61 -21.42
C VAL A 5 -20.36 22.61 -20.45
N THR A 6 -21.11 23.12 -19.47
CA THR A 6 -20.55 23.99 -18.43
C THR A 6 -19.52 23.28 -17.55
N ALA A 7 -19.77 22.01 -17.17
CA ALA A 7 -18.81 21.21 -16.40
C ALA A 7 -17.54 20.88 -17.20
N LEU A 8 -17.67 20.61 -18.50
CA LEU A 8 -16.54 20.35 -19.39
C LEU A 8 -15.68 21.62 -19.60
N ILE A 9 -16.32 22.78 -19.74
CA ILE A 9 -15.64 24.08 -19.92
C ILE A 9 -14.96 24.53 -18.62
N LEU A 10 -15.57 24.32 -17.44
CA LEU A 10 -14.90 24.60 -16.17
C LEU A 10 -13.70 23.66 -15.97
N GLY A 11 -13.86 22.37 -16.30
CA GLY A 11 -12.78 21.38 -16.19
C GLY A 11 -11.58 21.72 -17.07
N THR A 12 -11.80 22.18 -18.31
CA THR A 12 -10.70 22.56 -19.22
C THR A 12 -10.09 23.92 -18.86
N ALA A 13 -10.88 24.87 -18.36
CA ALA A 13 -10.35 26.16 -17.91
C ALA A 13 -9.49 26.05 -16.63
N VAL A 14 -9.83 25.12 -15.72
CA VAL A 14 -9.00 24.82 -14.55
C VAL A 14 -7.66 24.19 -14.98
N VAL A 15 -7.66 23.31 -15.98
CA VAL A 15 -6.42 22.70 -16.50
C VAL A 15 -5.53 23.73 -17.23
N ALA A 16 -6.11 24.77 -17.84
CA ALA A 16 -5.38 25.80 -18.57
C ALA A 16 -4.73 26.88 -17.68
N ALA A 17 -5.13 26.99 -16.40
CA ALA A 17 -4.64 28.02 -15.48
C ALA A 17 -3.47 27.58 -14.58
N TYR A 18 -3.08 26.29 -14.62
CA TYR A 18 -1.92 25.83 -13.90
C TYR A 18 -0.64 26.11 -14.71
N PRO A 19 0.38 26.75 -14.11
CA PRO A 19 1.69 26.83 -14.75
C PRO A 19 2.11 25.40 -15.11
N ALA A 20 2.57 25.18 -16.34
CA ALA A 20 3.06 23.88 -16.77
C ALA A 20 4.07 23.38 -15.74
N ALA A 21 3.70 22.30 -15.03
CA ALA A 21 4.51 21.76 -13.96
C ALA A 21 5.91 21.44 -14.50
N THR A 22 6.94 21.99 -13.87
CA THR A 22 8.32 21.85 -14.34
C THR A 22 8.90 20.45 -14.15
N ALA A 23 8.18 19.58 -13.45
CA ALA A 23 8.58 18.22 -13.13
C ALA A 23 7.56 17.20 -13.67
N ASP A 24 8.04 16.05 -14.13
CA ASP A 24 7.19 14.95 -14.55
C ASP A 24 6.37 14.39 -13.39
N ASN A 25 5.14 13.96 -13.66
CA ASN A 25 4.27 13.37 -12.64
C ASN A 25 4.59 11.87 -12.46
N HIS A 26 5.09 11.49 -11.28
CA HIS A 26 5.47 10.12 -10.95
C HIS A 26 4.42 9.36 -10.14
N ALA A 27 3.18 9.86 -10.01
CA ALA A 27 2.12 9.22 -9.24
C ALA A 27 1.90 7.75 -9.61
N HIS A 28 1.89 7.46 -10.90
CA HIS A 28 1.75 6.11 -11.45
C HIS A 28 2.89 5.16 -11.00
N ALA A 29 4.12 5.66 -10.84
CA ALA A 29 5.24 4.87 -10.35
C ALA A 29 5.08 4.57 -8.86
N TYR A 30 4.71 5.56 -8.05
CA TYR A 30 4.46 5.35 -6.62
C TYR A 30 3.29 4.39 -6.36
N ILE A 31 2.20 4.49 -7.14
CA ILE A 31 1.08 3.55 -7.05
C ILE A 31 1.54 2.11 -7.31
N ARG A 32 2.35 1.89 -8.35
CA ARG A 32 2.91 0.57 -8.68
C ARG A 32 3.83 0.04 -7.58
N ILE A 33 4.77 0.86 -7.11
CA ILE A 33 5.71 0.43 -6.06
C ILE A 33 4.96 0.06 -4.78
N ASN A 34 4.02 0.90 -4.35
CA ASN A 34 3.25 0.63 -3.12
C ASN A 34 2.29 -0.56 -3.28
N PHE A 35 1.84 -0.87 -4.49
CA PHE A 35 1.12 -2.12 -4.77
C PHE A 35 2.01 -3.34 -4.48
N PHE A 36 3.22 -3.36 -5.04
CA PHE A 36 4.15 -4.47 -4.81
C PHE A 36 4.57 -4.58 -3.34
N LEU A 37 4.78 -3.46 -2.67
CA LEU A 37 5.04 -3.46 -1.22
C LEU A 37 3.87 -4.11 -0.47
N ALA A 38 2.63 -3.68 -0.74
CA ALA A 38 1.46 -4.14 0.00
C ALA A 38 1.06 -5.59 -0.27
N TYR A 39 1.18 -6.04 -1.51
CA TYR A 39 0.65 -7.34 -1.93
C TYR A 39 1.70 -8.41 -2.21
N SER A 40 2.99 -8.03 -2.36
CA SER A 40 4.06 -8.98 -2.68
C SER A 40 5.15 -9.04 -1.61
N VAL A 41 5.74 -7.90 -1.24
CA VAL A 41 6.89 -7.87 -0.31
C VAL A 41 6.47 -8.17 1.12
N PHE A 42 5.41 -7.53 1.62
CA PHE A 42 4.89 -7.76 2.97
C PHE A 42 3.90 -8.95 3.03
N PHE A 43 4.04 -9.93 2.14
CA PHE A 43 3.14 -11.06 2.06
C PHE A 43 3.40 -12.08 3.17
N LEU A 44 2.64 -11.96 4.25
CA LEU A 44 2.69 -12.82 5.43
C LEU A 44 2.64 -14.32 5.12
N ARG A 45 1.92 -14.71 4.06
CA ARG A 45 1.75 -16.13 3.74
C ARG A 45 3.05 -16.77 3.27
N LEU A 46 4.01 -16.05 2.68
CA LEU A 46 5.35 -16.58 2.43
C LEU A 46 6.05 -16.95 3.74
N LEU A 47 5.90 -16.11 4.76
CA LEU A 47 6.50 -16.35 6.07
C LEU A 47 5.86 -17.58 6.76
N LYS A 48 4.54 -17.74 6.63
CA LYS A 48 3.83 -18.92 7.13
C LYS A 48 4.22 -20.20 6.38
N CYS A 49 4.38 -20.13 5.06
CA CYS A 49 4.89 -21.24 4.24
C CYS A 49 6.33 -21.61 4.64
N TRP A 50 7.19 -20.61 4.87
CA TRP A 50 8.59 -20.81 5.26
C TRP A 50 8.73 -21.60 6.56
N PHE A 51 7.88 -21.30 7.56
CA PHE A 51 7.86 -22.01 8.84
C PHE A 51 6.94 -23.25 8.85
N GLY A 52 6.35 -23.62 7.71
CA GLY A 52 5.49 -24.81 7.59
C GLY A 52 4.19 -24.73 8.42
N ILE A 53 3.73 -23.52 8.75
CA ILE A 53 2.50 -23.31 9.54
C ILE A 53 1.29 -22.94 8.67
N ASP A 54 1.47 -22.68 7.37
CA ASP A 54 0.37 -22.39 6.43
C ASP A 54 -0.48 -23.64 6.18
N HIS A 55 -1.66 -23.68 6.79
CA HIS A 55 -2.67 -24.71 6.59
C HIS A 55 -3.85 -24.04 5.89
N ASN A 56 -3.95 -24.25 4.57
CA ASN A 56 -4.87 -23.54 3.67
C ASN A 56 -6.38 -23.68 4.00
N GLU A 57 -6.73 -24.38 5.07
CA GLU A 57 -8.07 -24.43 5.67
C GLU A 57 -8.48 -23.07 6.26
N SER A 58 -7.57 -22.41 6.99
CA SER A 58 -7.89 -21.15 7.67
C SER A 58 -6.67 -20.24 7.85
N PRO A 59 -6.15 -19.62 6.76
CA PRO A 59 -4.89 -18.87 6.80
C PRO A 59 -4.78 -17.79 7.88
N ARG A 60 -5.92 -17.22 8.33
CA ARG A 60 -5.97 -16.21 9.41
C ARG A 60 -5.74 -16.80 10.81
N TYR A 61 -6.15 -18.04 11.05
CA TYR A 61 -6.07 -18.67 12.37
C TYR A 61 -4.83 -19.55 12.55
N ASP A 62 -4.11 -19.84 11.47
CA ASP A 62 -2.94 -20.72 11.48
C ASP A 62 -1.88 -20.30 12.49
N LEU A 63 -1.64 -19.00 12.63
CA LEU A 63 -0.63 -18.50 13.56
C LEU A 63 -1.00 -18.76 15.03
N VAL A 64 -2.29 -18.66 15.35
CA VAL A 64 -2.79 -18.87 16.71
C VAL A 64 -2.91 -20.37 17.02
N LYS A 65 -3.35 -21.15 16.05
CA LYS A 65 -3.61 -22.60 16.19
C LYS A 65 -2.34 -23.44 16.12
N HIS A 66 -1.44 -23.13 15.18
CA HIS A 66 -0.25 -23.95 14.89
C HIS A 66 1.06 -23.31 15.39
N GLY A 67 1.09 -22.00 15.64
CA GLY A 67 2.28 -21.28 16.12
C GLY A 67 2.87 -21.85 17.42
N PRO A 68 2.10 -21.98 18.52
CA PRO A 68 2.60 -22.54 19.77
C PRO A 68 3.10 -23.98 19.64
N ALA A 69 2.44 -24.78 18.80
CA ALA A 69 2.86 -26.15 18.52
C ALA A 69 4.19 -26.20 17.75
N ALA A 70 4.38 -25.32 16.76
CA ALA A 70 5.62 -25.19 16.00
C ALA A 70 6.80 -24.70 16.86
N VAL A 71 6.54 -23.85 17.85
CA VAL A 71 7.56 -23.45 18.83
C VAL A 71 7.94 -24.62 19.74
N LYS A 72 6.94 -25.36 20.26
CA LYS A 72 7.17 -26.50 21.14
C LYS A 72 7.89 -27.66 20.44
N SER A 73 7.61 -27.90 19.17
CA SER A 73 8.26 -28.96 18.37
C SER A 73 9.66 -28.58 17.88
N GLY A 74 10.10 -27.34 18.11
CA GLY A 74 11.39 -26.84 17.64
C GLY A 74 11.42 -26.43 16.17
N GLY A 75 10.29 -26.45 15.46
CA GLY A 75 10.18 -25.99 14.07
C GLY A 75 10.31 -24.48 13.90
N MET A 76 10.11 -23.72 14.99
CA MET A 76 10.25 -22.27 15.02
C MET A 76 10.70 -21.82 16.41
N THR A 77 11.47 -20.73 16.51
CA THR A 77 11.80 -20.10 17.79
C THR A 77 10.69 -19.16 18.25
N GLN A 78 10.60 -18.91 19.56
CA GLN A 78 9.67 -17.93 20.13
C GLN A 78 9.81 -16.54 19.46
N LYS A 79 11.05 -16.10 19.23
CA LYS A 79 11.33 -14.81 18.56
C LYS A 79 10.84 -14.78 17.11
N GLN A 80 10.99 -15.87 16.36
CA GLN A 80 10.47 -15.96 15.00
C GLN A 80 8.94 -15.91 14.98
N TRP A 81 8.29 -16.58 15.93
CA TRP A 81 6.84 -16.52 16.07
C TRP A 81 6.33 -15.09 16.33
N GLU A 82 6.99 -14.36 17.23
CA GLU A 82 6.66 -12.97 17.53
C GLU A 82 6.82 -12.04 16.32
N VAL A 83 7.85 -12.27 15.48
CA VAL A 83 8.02 -11.54 14.22
C VAL A 83 6.86 -11.82 13.26
N VAL A 84 6.46 -13.08 13.10
CA VAL A 84 5.32 -13.45 12.25
C VAL A 84 4.02 -12.83 12.79
N GLN A 85 3.86 -12.79 14.11
CA GLN A 85 2.69 -12.20 14.77
C GLN A 85 2.60 -10.69 14.58
N ARG A 86 3.72 -9.97 14.64
CA ARG A 86 3.76 -8.53 14.33
C ARG A 86 3.50 -8.21 12.86
N ASN A 87 3.82 -9.13 11.95
CA ASN A 87 3.61 -8.93 10.52
C ASN A 87 2.13 -8.97 10.09
N GLU A 88 1.24 -9.72 10.78
CA GLU A 88 -0.21 -9.71 10.48
C GLU A 88 -0.82 -8.29 10.53
N PRO A 89 -0.74 -7.55 11.65
CA PRO A 89 -1.33 -6.22 11.75
C PRO A 89 -0.59 -5.20 10.87
N ALA A 90 0.74 -5.32 10.71
CA ALA A 90 1.50 -4.45 9.81
C ALA A 90 1.03 -4.59 8.36
N ARG A 91 0.87 -5.83 7.87
CA ARG A 91 0.31 -6.11 6.53
C ARG A 91 -1.13 -5.61 6.39
N ALA A 92 -1.98 -5.84 7.40
CA ALA A 92 -3.38 -5.39 7.36
C ALA A 92 -3.47 -3.87 7.23
N ASN A 93 -2.75 -3.14 8.08
CA ASN A 93 -2.58 -1.69 7.97
C ASN A 93 -2.07 -1.32 6.57
N THR A 94 -1.18 -2.13 6.02
CA THR A 94 -0.58 -1.85 4.74
C THR A 94 -1.55 -1.92 3.57
N VAL A 95 -2.36 -2.96 3.53
CA VAL A 95 -3.38 -3.18 2.51
C VAL A 95 -4.54 -2.18 2.65
N GLU A 96 -4.99 -1.91 3.88
CA GLU A 96 -6.10 -0.97 4.15
C GLU A 96 -5.78 0.45 3.65
N ASN A 97 -4.56 0.94 3.91
CA ASN A 97 -4.17 2.30 3.52
C ASN A 97 -3.84 2.42 2.02
N TYR A 98 -3.57 1.32 1.32
CA TYR A 98 -3.20 1.37 -0.10
C TYR A 98 -4.30 1.98 -0.96
N ALA A 99 -5.56 1.59 -0.77
CA ALA A 99 -6.68 2.12 -1.56
C ALA A 99 -6.85 3.63 -1.34
N PHE A 100 -6.71 4.10 -0.10
CA PHE A 100 -6.73 5.52 0.23
C PHE A 100 -5.59 6.28 -0.46
N PHE A 101 -4.37 5.74 -0.43
CA PHE A 101 -3.23 6.31 -1.12
C PHE A 101 -3.44 6.43 -2.64
N VAL A 102 -3.95 5.38 -3.28
CA VAL A 102 -4.28 5.41 -4.72
C VAL A 102 -5.29 6.50 -5.02
N GLY A 103 -6.36 6.59 -4.22
CA GLY A 103 -7.37 7.64 -4.35
C GLY A 103 -6.77 9.04 -4.21
N ALA A 104 -5.96 9.26 -3.17
CA ALA A 104 -5.31 10.55 -2.92
C ALA A 104 -4.40 10.99 -4.08
N MET A 105 -3.56 10.09 -4.60
CA MET A 105 -2.67 10.38 -5.73
C MET A 105 -3.46 10.64 -7.02
N ALA A 106 -4.53 9.88 -7.26
CA ALA A 106 -5.40 10.07 -8.42
C ALA A 106 -6.12 11.42 -8.36
N PHE A 107 -6.74 11.77 -7.22
CA PHE A 107 -7.42 13.05 -7.05
C PHE A 107 -6.47 14.24 -7.14
N ALA A 108 -5.26 14.15 -6.54
CA ALA A 108 -4.26 15.21 -6.67
C ALA A 108 -3.84 15.43 -8.12
N THR A 109 -3.69 14.35 -8.89
CA THR A 109 -3.35 14.42 -10.32
C THR A 109 -4.50 15.01 -11.14
N ILE A 110 -5.75 14.59 -10.91
CA ILE A 110 -6.94 15.10 -11.61
C ILE A 110 -7.21 16.58 -11.29
N ALA A 111 -6.96 17.00 -10.04
CA ALA A 111 -7.16 18.36 -9.58
C ALA A 111 -6.10 19.36 -10.09
N GLY A 112 -5.04 18.87 -10.75
CA GLY A 112 -3.95 19.71 -11.26
C GLY A 112 -2.99 20.21 -10.19
N VAL A 113 -2.85 19.49 -9.06
CA VAL A 113 -1.85 19.84 -8.03
C VAL A 113 -0.44 19.82 -8.67
N ASP A 114 0.43 20.73 -8.23
CA ASP A 114 1.80 20.80 -8.74
C ASP A 114 2.52 19.44 -8.64
N ASN A 115 3.15 19.01 -9.73
CA ASN A 115 3.75 17.69 -9.81
C ASN A 115 4.88 17.50 -8.79
N GLN A 116 5.59 18.56 -8.37
CA GLN A 116 6.61 18.43 -7.32
C GLN A 116 5.98 18.03 -6.00
N ASP A 117 4.80 18.56 -5.67
CA ASP A 117 4.11 18.26 -4.43
C ASP A 117 3.48 16.86 -4.46
N VAL A 118 2.91 16.46 -5.61
CA VAL A 118 2.48 15.08 -5.85
C VAL A 118 3.64 14.11 -5.67
N ASN A 119 4.81 14.42 -6.24
CA ASN A 119 6.00 13.56 -6.14
C ASN A 119 6.55 13.49 -4.72
N LYS A 120 6.62 14.62 -4.01
CA LYS A 120 7.04 14.66 -2.60
C LYS A 120 6.10 13.83 -1.73
N ALA A 121 4.79 13.96 -1.92
CA ALA A 121 3.79 13.18 -1.18
C ALA A 121 3.92 11.68 -1.47
N GLY A 122 4.05 11.30 -2.74
CA GLY A 122 4.26 9.90 -3.14
C GLY A 122 5.54 9.30 -2.56
N MET A 123 6.64 10.06 -2.57
CA MET A 123 7.90 9.65 -1.97
C MET A 123 7.80 9.52 -0.46
N ALA A 124 7.24 10.53 0.22
CA ALA A 124 7.08 10.53 1.68
C ALA A 124 6.22 9.35 2.14
N TYR A 125 5.12 9.07 1.44
CA TYR A 125 4.31 7.88 1.69
C TYR A 125 5.14 6.61 1.53
N THR A 126 5.82 6.44 0.40
CA THR A 126 6.61 5.24 0.10
C THR A 126 7.69 4.98 1.16
N VAL A 127 8.44 6.02 1.55
CA VAL A 127 9.47 5.91 2.60
C VAL A 127 8.83 5.55 3.94
N SER A 128 7.73 6.21 4.30
CA SER A 128 7.00 5.90 5.55
C SER A 128 6.55 4.43 5.58
N ARG A 129 6.15 3.88 4.44
CA ARG A 129 5.76 2.46 4.32
C ARG A 129 6.93 1.51 4.50
N VAL A 130 8.10 1.84 3.96
CA VAL A 130 9.29 0.99 4.13
C VAL A 130 9.82 1.06 5.57
N VAL A 131 9.72 2.20 6.23
CA VAL A 131 10.25 2.38 7.60
C VAL A 131 9.32 1.79 8.68
N TYR A 132 7.99 1.86 8.48
CA TYR A 132 7.01 1.43 9.48
C TYR A 132 6.71 -0.08 9.45
N ASN A 133 6.88 -0.75 8.30
CA ASN A 133 6.63 -2.19 8.15
C ASN A 133 7.87 -3.02 8.44
#